data_AF-A0A820NBE7-F1
#
_entry.id   AF-A0A820NBE7-F1
#
_cell.length_a   1.000
_cell.length_b   1.000
_cell.length_c   1.000
_cell.angle_alpha   90.00
_cell.angle_beta   90.00
_cell.angle_gamma   90.00
#
_symmetry.space_group_name_H-M   'P 1'
#
loop_
_entity.id
_entity.type
_entity.pdbx_description
1 polymer ?
#
loop_
_entity_poly.entity_id
_entity_poly.type
_entity_poly.pdbx_seq_one_letter_code
_entity_poly.pdbx_strand_id
1 'polypeptide(L)' 'MFVYFISFLSIIHVSNGLSSPLTTFTTYQHSAELLSNVADLWWTVNETNQTIFFELHVNTTGWIALGISPGK' A
#
# COMPACT_ATOMS: atom_id res chain seq x y z
N MET A 1 23.91 -6.71 -34.03
CA MET A 1 23.44 -7.23 -32.72
C MET A 1 23.35 -6.03 -31.79
N PHE A 2 22.15 -5.46 -31.62
CA PHE A 2 21.93 -4.30 -30.77
C PHE A 2 21.39 -4.78 -29.43
N VAL A 3 22.13 -4.51 -28.36
CA VAL A 3 21.69 -4.76 -26.99
C VAL A 3 20.92 -3.52 -26.55
N TYR A 4 19.61 -3.65 -26.39
CA TYR A 4 18.79 -2.61 -25.79
C TYR A 4 18.97 -2.65 -24.27
N PHE A 5 19.69 -1.67 -23.74
CA PHE A 5 19.75 -1.42 -22.30
C PHE A 5 18.46 -0.69 -21.91
N ILE A 6 17.43 -1.43 -21.49
CA ILE A 6 16.23 -0.82 -20.92
C ILE A 6 16.60 -0.35 -19.52
N SER A 7 16.98 0.92 -19.40
CA SER A 7 17.06 1.61 -18.13
C SER A 7 15.66 1.75 -17.57
N PHE A 8 15.24 0.82 -16.71
CA PHE A 8 14.12 1.08 -15.81
C PHE A 8 14.59 2.14 -14.80
N LEU A 9 14.31 3.40 -15.12
CA LEU A 9 14.34 4.47 -14.14
C LEU A 9 13.17 4.17 -13.19
N SER A 10 13.42 3.44 -12.11
CA SER A 10 12.49 3.34 -11.01
C SER A 10 12.30 4.74 -10.46
N ILE A 11 11.19 5.38 -10.82
CA ILE A 11 10.73 6.59 -10.15
C ILE A 11 10.37 6.14 -8.73
N ILE A 12 11.33 6.23 -7.82
CA ILE A 12 11.03 6.20 -6.39
C ILE A 12 10.34 7.53 -6.12
N HIS A 13 9.00 7.53 -6.23
CA HIS A 13 8.21 8.63 -5.73
C HIS A 13 8.21 8.49 -4.20
N VAL A 14 9.18 9.15 -3.55
CA VAL A 14 9.06 9.46 -2.12
C VAL A 14 8.04 10.58 -2.03
N SER A 15 6.75 10.23 -2.01
CA SER A 15 5.74 11.19 -1.63
C SER A 15 5.91 11.44 -0.13
N ASN A 16 6.42 12.61 0.22
CA ASN A 16 6.18 13.16 1.55
C ASN A 16 4.66 13.24 1.69
N GLY A 17 4.08 12.40 2.55
CA GLY A 17 2.65 12.28 2.72
C GLY A 17 2.01 13.59 3.15
N LEU A 18 1.59 14.40 2.18
CA LEU A 18 0.49 15.34 2.38
C LEU A 18 -0.75 14.47 2.56
N SER A 19 -1.07 14.16 3.81
CA SER A 19 -2.32 13.50 4.16
C SER A 19 -3.47 14.30 3.58
N SER A 20 -4.16 13.73 2.60
CA SER A 20 -5.48 14.17 2.16
C SER A 20 -6.35 14.39 3.41
N PRO A 21 -7.24 15.41 3.46
CA PRO A 21 -8.11 15.61 4.60
C PRO A 21 -8.80 14.28 4.98
N LEU A 22 -8.60 13.89 6.25
CA LEU A 22 -9.17 12.68 6.86
C LEU A 22 -10.68 12.69 6.63
N THR A 23 -11.16 11.96 5.62
CA THR A 23 -12.57 11.63 5.51
C THR A 23 -12.84 10.56 6.53
N THR A 24 -13.26 11.02 7.71
CA THR A 24 -13.68 10.19 8.83
C THR A 24 -14.77 9.22 8.34
N PHE A 25 -14.65 7.95 8.76
CA PHE A 25 -15.58 6.83 8.51
C PHE A 25 -15.37 6.01 7.23
N THR A 26 -14.18 5.43 7.05
CA THR A 26 -14.04 4.22 6.22
C THR A 26 -14.29 3.00 7.12
N THR A 27 -15.46 2.37 7.02
CA THR A 27 -15.65 1.02 7.57
C THR A 27 -14.88 0.04 6.70
N TYR A 28 -13.79 -0.53 7.22
CA TYR A 28 -13.06 -1.57 6.53
C TYR A 28 -13.85 -2.88 6.55
N GLN A 29 -13.96 -3.51 5.39
CA GLN A 29 -14.71 -4.76 5.23
C GLN A 29 -13.81 -5.99 5.38
N HIS A 30 -12.51 -5.81 5.17
CA HIS A 30 -11.55 -6.88 5.14
C HIS A 30 -10.34 -6.54 5.99
N SER A 31 -9.73 -7.57 6.58
CA SER A 31 -8.45 -7.46 7.26
C SER A 31 -7.63 -8.74 7.12
N ALA A 32 -6.32 -8.60 7.27
CA ALA A 32 -5.36 -9.70 7.31
C ALA A 32 -4.18 -9.34 8.22
N GLU A 33 -3.78 -10.27 9.07
CA GLU A 33 -2.52 -10.17 9.81
C GLU A 33 -1.38 -10.47 8.84
N LEU A 34 -0.48 -9.50 8.62
CA LEU A 34 0.66 -9.64 7.73
C LEU A 34 1.88 -10.21 8.46
N LEU A 35 2.05 -9.81 9.72
CA LEU A 35 3.13 -10.29 10.59
C LEU A 35 2.66 -10.31 12.04
N SER A 36 2.85 -11.44 12.72
CA SER A 36 2.20 -11.68 14.00
C SER A 36 2.55 -10.64 15.06
N ASN A 37 1.53 -10.00 15.63
CA ASN A 37 1.64 -8.90 16.62
C ASN A 37 2.42 -7.66 16.16
N VAL A 38 2.76 -7.56 14.87
CA VAL A 38 3.56 -6.45 14.33
C VAL A 38 2.76 -5.66 13.32
N ALA A 39 2.05 -6.31 12.40
CA ALA A 39 1.40 -5.62 11.29
C ALA A 39 0.07 -6.26 10.91
N ASP A 40 -0.98 -5.42 10.89
CA ASP A 40 -2.31 -5.76 10.41
C ASP A 40 -2.69 -4.85 9.24
N LEU A 41 -3.18 -5.43 8.16
CA LEU A 41 -3.66 -4.72 6.98
C LEU A 41 -5.18 -4.76 6.93
N TRP A 42 -5.80 -3.60 6.82
CA TRP A 42 -7.25 -3.43 6.72
C TRP A 42 -7.55 -2.78 5.37
N TRP A 43 -8.59 -3.23 4.68
CA TRP A 43 -8.97 -2.62 3.41
C TRP A 43 -10.46 -2.66 3.13
N THR A 44 -10.86 -1.77 2.22
CA THR A 44 -12.20 -1.71 1.65
C THR A 44 -12.12 -1.27 0.20
N VAL A 45 -13.08 -1.70 -0.60
CA VAL A 45 -13.16 -1.40 -2.03
C VAL A 45 -14.32 -0.45 -2.26
N ASN A 46 -14.04 0.68 -2.91
CA ASN A 46 -15.08 1.55 -3.45
C ASN A 46 -15.27 1.21 -4.92
N GLU A 47 -16.29 0.40 -5.21
CA GLU A 47 -16.59 -0.05 -6.58
C GLU A 47 -16.96 1.11 -7.50
N THR A 48 -17.67 2.13 -6.99
CA THR A 48 -18.09 3.31 -7.76
C THR A 48 -16.90 4.11 -8.28
N ASN A 49 -15.92 4.34 -7.41
CA ASN A 49 -14.73 5.13 -7.75
C ASN A 49 -13.57 4.27 -8.26
N GLN A 50 -13.74 2.94 -8.28
CA GLN A 50 -12.70 1.98 -8.63
C GLN A 50 -11.41 2.16 -7.79
N THR A 51 -11.57 2.48 -6.51
CA THR A 51 -10.44 2.70 -5.58
C THR A 51 -10.43 1.67 -4.47
N ILE A 52 -9.23 1.31 -4.01
CA ILE A 52 -9.03 0.50 -2.81
C ILE A 52 -8.41 1.41 -1.74
N PHE A 53 -9.00 1.41 -0.55
CA PHE A 53 -8.47 2.12 0.61
C PHE A 53 -7.79 1.10 1.53
N PHE A 54 -6.52 1.35 1.83
CA PHE A 54 -5.72 0.52 2.73
C PHE A 54 -5.39 1.31 4.00
N GLU A 55 -5.46 0.63 5.14
CA GLU A 55 -4.94 1.10 6.41
C GLU A 55 -4.05 0.03 7.02
N LEU A 56 -2.82 0.42 7.36
CA LEU A 56 -1.83 -0.47 7.94
C LEU A 56 -1.62 -0.08 9.40
N HIS A 57 -1.94 -0.98 10.32
CA HIS A 57 -1.65 -0.83 11.74
C HIS A 57 -0.33 -1.52 12.03
N VAL A 58 0.62 -0.80 12.64
CA VAL A 58 1.96 -1.33 12.84
C VAL A 58 2.51 -0.96 14.20
N ASN A 59 3.08 -1.95 14.87
CA ASN A 59 3.83 -1.80 16.10
C ASN A 59 5.32 -2.10 15.85
N THR A 60 6.07 -1.12 15.34
CA THR A 60 7.52 -1.23 15.15
C THR A 60 8.22 0.11 15.34
N THR A 61 9.51 0.08 15.66
CA THR A 61 10.38 1.26 15.71
C THR A 61 11.19 1.47 14.43
N GLY A 62 11.13 0.51 13.51
CA GLY A 62 11.86 0.52 12.24
C GLY A 62 11.02 0.94 11.04
N TRP A 63 11.56 0.72 9.84
CA TRP A 63 10.88 0.96 8.58
C TRP A 63 10.03 -0.23 8.15
N ILE A 64 9.00 0.04 7.37
CA ILE A 64 8.12 -0.95 6.78
C ILE A 64 8.01 -0.65 5.30
N ALA A 65 7.99 -1.70 4.50
CA ALA A 65 7.67 -1.63 3.08
C ALA A 65 6.46 -2.52 2.82
N LEU A 66 5.51 -2.02 2.04
CA LEU A 66 4.39 -2.79 1.51
C LEU A 66 4.55 -2.93 0.00
N GLY A 67 4.15 -4.08 -0.53
CA GLY A 67 4.19 -4.36 -1.96
C GLY A 67 2.97 -5.16 -2.39
N ILE A 68 2.52 -4.92 -3.62
CA ILE A 68 1.47 -5.69 -4.29
C ILE A 68 2.11 -6.41 -5.46
N SER A 69 1.81 -7.69 -5.63
CA SER A 69 2.30 -8.50 -6.75
C SER A 69 1.17 -9.33 -7.33
N PRO A 70 1.27 -9.78 -8.60
CA PRO A 70 0.31 -10.71 -9.15
C PRO A 70 0.19 -11.96 -8.27
N GLY A 71 -1.04 -12.28 -7.86
CA GLY A 71 -1.37 -13.58 -7.30
C GLY A 71 -1.32 -14.64 -8.39
N LYS A 72 -0.91 -15.86 -8.03
CA LYS A 72 -0.96 -17.01 -8.93
C LYS A 72 -2.37 -17.29 -9.44
#